data_AF-M3XHZ0-F1
#
_entry.id   AF-M3XHZ0-F1
#
_cell.length_a   1.000
_cell.length_b   1.000
_cell.length_c   1.000
_cell.angle_alpha   90.00
_cell.angle_beta   90.00
_cell.angle_gamma   90.00
#
_symmetry.space_group_name_H-M   'P 1'
#
loop_
_entity.id
_entity.type
_entity.pdbx_description
1 polymer ?
#
loop_
_entity_poly.entity_id
_entity_poly.type
_entity_poly.pdbx_seq_one_letter_code
_entity_poly.pdbx_strand_id
1 'polypeptide(L)'
;MTETSFDKDTTLSRLVAVKQLFEAFSNRSMAYSFNHVVGLITFGGSAKFIHNFCNDFERFVNIVRDLHAVGNTPLYDALSLGVDQLEEIKRTFPECRLRILCLTDGNDVGSKCKPVETAIRLLKANIVVDSVIVGEVVNTVLHSISNATGGCCFKPKTLEDALKIFEMETVLSLEGRKLKHKYSAEALKTVEDLRNILKNCAYDEKPEDKIPVEVSEKVLPVHIFVTKSKKEQKKCNSMDKGIQIQTRILQELRELHCLPHPCFKVYPSESNIYFWQILMMGPTDSPYENGVFHLYCKFEQEYPVKPPVLRFSTPIYHCNINSVGRICHNILDRNYSARTSMKEIL
;
A
#
# COMPACT_ATOMS: atom_id res chain seq x y z
N MET A 1 8.82 14.52 31.98
CA MET A 1 9.22 13.10 31.88
C MET A 1 10.35 13.01 30.89
N THR A 2 11.46 12.40 31.27
CA THR A 2 12.63 12.17 30.39
C THR A 2 12.25 11.18 29.29
N GLU A 3 12.47 11.56 28.04
CA GLU A 3 12.19 10.73 26.87
C GLU A 3 13.09 9.48 26.92
N THR A 4 12.48 8.29 26.95
CA THR A 4 13.22 7.03 26.93
C THR A 4 13.73 6.74 25.52
N SER A 5 14.85 6.03 25.43
CA SER A 5 15.41 5.62 24.14
C SER A 5 14.48 4.65 23.41
N PHE A 6 14.39 4.78 22.09
CA PHE A 6 13.67 3.82 21.24
C PHE A 6 14.49 2.55 21.01
N ASP A 7 15.79 2.72 20.81
CA ASP A 7 16.71 1.62 20.58
C ASP A 7 17.47 1.31 21.87
N LYS A 8 17.72 0.02 22.13
CA LYS A 8 18.51 -0.38 23.31
C LYS A 8 20.00 -0.10 23.10
N ASP A 9 20.44 -0.05 21.84
CA ASP A 9 21.85 0.09 21.45
C ASP A 9 22.24 1.50 21.00
N THR A 10 21.26 2.40 20.77
CA THR A 10 21.52 3.81 20.43
C THR A 10 20.75 4.76 21.37
N THR A 11 21.25 5.97 21.61
CA THR A 11 20.59 6.99 22.45
C THR A 11 19.46 7.73 21.71
N LEU A 12 18.83 7.10 20.72
CA LEU A 12 17.87 7.74 19.84
C LEU A 12 16.52 7.94 20.55
N SER A 13 16.04 9.18 20.57
CA SER A 13 14.73 9.48 21.16
C SER A 13 13.59 8.87 20.34
N ARG A 14 12.49 8.50 21.00
CA ARG A 14 11.29 7.97 20.33
C ARG A 14 10.72 8.95 19.33
N LEU A 15 10.67 10.25 19.63
CA LEU A 15 10.20 11.25 18.68
C LEU A 15 11.12 11.34 17.45
N VAL A 16 12.44 11.24 17.60
CA VAL A 16 13.35 11.23 16.46
C VAL A 16 13.08 10.01 15.56
N ALA A 17 12.85 8.83 16.15
CA ALA A 17 12.45 7.65 15.37
C ALA A 17 11.14 7.89 14.62
N VAL A 18 10.11 8.44 15.29
CA VAL A 18 8.82 8.78 14.65
C VAL A 18 9.01 9.75 13.47
N LYS A 19 9.84 10.79 13.63
CA LYS A 19 10.16 11.73 12.56
C LYS A 19 10.76 11.04 11.34
N GLN A 20 11.73 10.15 11.56
CA GLN A 20 12.37 9.40 10.48
C GLN A 20 11.38 8.45 9.77
N LEU A 21 10.46 7.82 10.52
CA LEU A 21 9.45 6.95 9.92
C LEU A 21 8.43 7.73 9.08
N PHE A 22 7.99 8.91 9.52
CA PHE A 22 7.14 9.78 8.71
C PHE A 22 7.86 10.34 7.48
N GLU A 23 9.15 10.65 7.59
CA GLU A 23 9.96 11.03 6.44
C GLU A 23 10.12 9.88 5.45
N ALA A 24 10.38 8.66 5.92
CA ALA A 24 10.42 7.45 5.10
C ALA A 24 9.08 7.19 4.40
N PHE A 25 7.96 7.27 5.13
CA PHE A 25 6.61 7.19 4.57
C PHE A 25 6.42 8.17 3.42
N SER A 26 6.74 9.45 3.67
CA SER A 26 6.54 10.53 2.71
C SER A 26 7.38 10.33 1.45
N ASN A 27 8.67 10.05 1.62
CA ASN A 27 9.61 9.84 0.51
C ASN A 27 9.19 8.65 -0.34
N ARG A 28 8.79 7.53 0.27
CA ARG A 28 8.37 6.33 -0.46
C ARG A 28 6.99 6.52 -1.12
N SER A 29 6.05 7.19 -0.46
CA SER A 29 4.74 7.52 -1.06
C SER A 29 4.88 8.40 -2.30
N MET A 30 5.76 9.41 -2.25
CA MET A 30 6.09 10.23 -3.43
C MET A 30 6.77 9.42 -4.52
N ALA A 31 7.79 8.62 -4.17
CA ALA A 31 8.53 7.81 -5.15
C ALA A 31 7.65 6.79 -5.88
N TYR A 32 6.62 6.28 -5.21
CA TYR A 32 5.66 5.36 -5.79
C TYR A 32 4.45 6.03 -6.44
N SER A 33 4.38 7.37 -6.39
CA SER A 33 3.29 8.19 -6.92
C SER A 33 1.92 7.78 -6.37
N PHE A 34 1.83 7.46 -5.08
CA PHE A 34 0.54 7.16 -4.47
C PHE A 34 -0.32 8.42 -4.33
N ASN A 35 -1.60 8.29 -4.66
CA ASN A 35 -2.58 9.37 -4.55
C ASN A 35 -3.05 9.53 -3.10
N HIS A 36 -2.16 10.03 -2.25
CA HIS A 36 -2.44 10.27 -0.84
C HIS A 36 -2.72 11.75 -0.57
N VAL A 37 -3.58 11.97 0.41
CA VAL A 37 -3.77 13.27 1.05
C VAL A 37 -3.54 13.04 2.54
N VAL A 38 -2.59 13.76 3.12
CA VAL A 38 -2.13 13.54 4.50
C VAL A 38 -2.42 14.74 5.37
N GLY A 39 -2.86 14.46 6.60
CA GLY A 39 -3.02 15.44 7.67
C GLY A 39 -2.23 14.97 8.90
N LEU A 40 -1.91 15.89 9.81
CA LEU A 40 -1.12 15.57 11.00
C LEU A 40 -1.84 15.99 12.27
N ILE A 41 -2.06 15.01 13.15
CA ILE A 41 -2.50 15.21 14.53
C ILE A 41 -1.32 14.93 15.44
N THR A 42 -1.10 15.83 16.39
CA THR A 42 -0.12 15.67 17.46
C THR A 42 -0.82 15.63 18.80
N PHE A 43 -0.15 15.08 19.80
CA PHE A 43 -0.62 15.11 21.16
C PHE A 43 0.55 15.40 22.11
N GLY A 44 0.25 16.13 23.18
CA GLY A 44 1.23 16.52 24.19
C GLY A 44 0.63 17.16 25.44
N GLY A 45 -0.59 16.77 25.78
CA GLY A 45 -1.46 17.40 26.79
C GLY A 45 -2.91 17.54 26.29
N SER A 46 -3.07 17.86 25.01
CA SER A 46 -4.32 17.69 24.26
C SER A 46 -4.00 17.28 22.82
N ALA A 47 -4.95 16.63 22.15
CA ALA A 47 -4.84 16.36 20.72
C ALA A 47 -5.03 17.65 19.91
N LYS A 48 -4.18 17.87 18.92
CA LYS A 48 -4.21 19.05 18.05
C LYS A 48 -4.00 18.65 16.60
N PHE A 49 -4.89 19.10 15.73
CA PHE A 49 -4.71 19.02 14.28
C PHE A 49 -3.87 20.20 13.82
N ILE A 50 -2.64 19.93 13.38
CA ILE A 50 -1.64 20.97 13.09
C ILE A 50 -1.32 21.10 11.60
N HIS A 51 -1.73 20.13 10.80
CA HIS A 51 -1.55 20.14 9.36
C HIS A 51 -2.81 19.64 8.67
N ASN A 52 -3.44 20.54 7.92
CA ASN A 52 -4.60 20.23 7.09
C ASN A 52 -4.23 19.23 6.00
N PHE A 53 -5.23 18.44 5.58
CA PHE A 53 -5.09 17.47 4.51
C PHE A 53 -4.57 18.10 3.21
N CYS A 54 -3.38 17.67 2.78
CA CYS A 54 -2.82 18.05 1.48
C CYS A 54 -2.03 16.89 0.84
N ASN A 55 -1.73 17.01 -0.45
CA ASN A 55 -0.88 16.07 -1.19
C ASN A 55 0.60 16.49 -1.22
N ASP A 56 0.93 17.63 -0.59
CA ASP A 56 2.28 18.18 -0.49
C ASP A 56 3.03 17.52 0.68
N PHE A 57 3.72 16.43 0.34
CA PHE A 57 4.53 15.68 1.30
C PHE A 57 5.77 16.44 1.77
N GLU A 58 6.31 17.39 1.00
CA GLU A 58 7.45 18.19 1.43
C GLU A 58 7.05 19.10 2.59
N ARG A 59 5.89 19.76 2.47
CA ARG A 59 5.31 20.56 3.56
C ARG A 59 5.04 19.71 4.79
N PHE A 60 4.49 18.52 4.61
CA PHE A 60 4.25 17.58 5.72
C PHE A 60 5.56 17.21 6.44
N VAL A 61 6.62 16.84 5.71
CA VAL A 61 7.92 16.47 6.29
C VAL A 61 8.54 17.63 7.06
N ASN A 62 8.45 18.86 6.54
CA ASN A 62 8.97 20.03 7.25
C ASN A 62 8.27 20.25 8.60
N ILE A 63 6.93 20.13 8.65
CA ILE A 63 6.18 20.22 9.91
C ILE A 63 6.58 19.12 10.88
N VAL A 64 6.77 17.89 10.39
CA VAL A 64 7.21 16.75 11.21
C VAL A 64 8.60 17.00 11.81
N ARG A 65 9.53 17.56 11.03
CA ARG A 65 10.89 17.87 11.49
C ARG A 65 10.90 18.87 12.66
N ASP A 66 9.96 19.82 12.67
CA ASP A 66 9.85 20.86 13.70
C ASP A 66 9.09 20.41 14.97
N LEU A 67 8.63 19.15 15.05
CA LEU A 67 7.91 18.66 16.23
C LEU A 67 8.81 18.56 17.47
N HIS A 68 8.22 18.82 18.64
CA HIS A 68 8.86 18.63 19.93
C HIS A 68 7.95 17.83 20.88
N ALA A 69 8.55 16.95 21.68
CA ALA A 69 7.81 16.15 22.65
C ALA A 69 7.46 17.00 23.87
N VAL A 70 6.19 17.07 24.23
CA VAL A 70 5.70 17.85 25.38
C VAL A 70 4.54 17.10 26.05
N GLY A 71 4.40 17.23 27.37
CA GLY A 71 3.24 16.78 28.17
C GLY A 71 2.90 15.30 28.10
N ASN A 72 1.60 14.98 28.00
CA ASN A 72 1.04 13.63 28.13
C ASN A 72 0.58 13.04 26.78
N THR A 73 0.16 11.78 26.79
CA THR A 73 -0.28 11.00 25.62
C THR A 73 -1.80 10.77 25.60
N PRO A 74 -2.65 11.77 25.30
CA PRO A 74 -4.09 11.59 25.14
C PRO A 74 -4.40 10.92 23.78
N LEU A 75 -4.11 9.62 23.70
CA LEU A 75 -4.16 8.82 22.48
C LEU A 75 -5.59 8.68 21.95
N TYR A 76 -6.55 8.39 22.82
CA TYR A 76 -7.94 8.17 22.39
C TYR A 76 -8.62 9.46 21.95
N ASP A 77 -8.24 10.60 22.54
CA ASP A 77 -8.68 11.92 22.09
C ASP A 77 -8.11 12.24 20.71
N ALA A 78 -6.85 11.88 20.44
CA ALA A 78 -6.21 12.06 19.13
C ALA A 78 -6.86 11.19 18.05
N LEU A 79 -7.16 9.92 18.36
CA LEU A 79 -7.91 9.05 17.46
C LEU A 79 -9.33 9.58 17.20
N SER A 80 -10.01 10.03 18.25
CA SER A 80 -11.34 10.64 18.15
C SER A 80 -11.33 11.88 17.26
N LEU A 81 -10.37 12.80 17.46
CA LEU A 81 -10.19 13.97 16.61
C LEU A 81 -9.88 13.55 15.16
N GLY A 82 -9.09 12.49 14.96
CA GLY A 82 -8.82 11.93 13.64
C GLY A 82 -10.07 11.45 12.92
N VAL A 83 -11.02 10.85 13.64
CA VAL A 83 -12.34 10.49 13.07
C VAL A 83 -13.06 11.74 12.54
N ASP A 84 -13.16 12.79 13.36
CA ASP A 84 -13.86 14.03 12.99
C ASP A 84 -13.27 14.64 11.69
N GLN A 85 -11.93 14.73 11.63
CA GLN A 85 -11.23 15.31 10.48
C GLN A 85 -11.36 14.43 9.21
N LEU A 86 -11.31 13.10 9.35
CA LEU A 86 -11.45 12.17 8.22
C LEU A 86 -12.89 12.12 7.69
N GLU A 87 -13.91 12.23 8.55
CA GLU A 87 -15.31 12.32 8.12
C GLU A 87 -15.59 13.61 7.33
N GLU A 88 -14.93 14.71 7.67
CA GLU A 88 -14.98 15.94 6.87
C GLU A 88 -14.40 15.74 5.47
N ILE A 89 -13.21 15.15 5.36
CA ILE A 89 -12.60 14.84 4.06
C ILE A 89 -13.42 13.84 3.26
N LYS A 90 -14.03 12.84 3.92
CA LYS A 90 -14.88 11.85 3.24
C LYS A 90 -16.09 12.48 2.58
N ARG A 91 -16.64 13.56 3.14
CA ARG A 91 -17.74 14.32 2.52
C ARG A 91 -17.30 15.01 1.23
N THR A 92 -16.07 15.52 1.18
CA THR A 92 -15.51 16.15 -0.02
C THR A 92 -15.05 15.12 -1.06
N PHE A 93 -14.49 14.00 -0.61
CA PHE A 93 -13.98 12.92 -1.46
C PHE A 93 -14.58 11.56 -1.06
N PRO A 94 -15.81 11.23 -1.53
CA PRO A 94 -16.54 10.03 -1.13
C PRO A 94 -15.82 8.71 -1.44
N GLU A 95 -14.96 8.68 -2.46
CA GLU A 95 -14.22 7.47 -2.85
C GLU A 95 -12.94 7.24 -2.02
N CYS A 96 -12.51 8.23 -1.21
CA CYS A 96 -11.27 8.11 -0.45
C CYS A 96 -11.34 7.01 0.61
N ARG A 97 -10.28 6.20 0.69
CA ARG A 97 -10.09 5.22 1.77
C ARG A 97 -9.57 5.97 2.99
N LEU A 98 -10.26 5.83 4.11
CA LEU A 98 -9.90 6.53 5.35
C LEU A 98 -8.98 5.66 6.20
N ARG A 99 -7.87 6.25 6.66
CA ARG A 99 -6.84 5.57 7.43
C ARG A 99 -6.24 6.51 8.46
N ILE A 100 -5.98 5.99 9.65
CA ILE A 100 -5.12 6.62 10.65
C ILE A 100 -3.87 5.75 10.80
N LEU A 101 -2.69 6.34 10.63
CA LEU A 101 -1.41 5.71 10.90
C LEU A 101 -0.83 6.30 12.18
N CYS A 102 -0.82 5.53 13.26
CA CYS A 102 -0.46 5.98 14.60
C CYS A 102 0.94 5.52 14.98
N LEU A 103 1.87 6.46 15.16
CA LEU A 103 3.22 6.19 15.64
C LEU A 103 3.31 6.70 17.09
N THR A 104 3.35 5.77 18.04
CA THR A 104 3.22 6.08 19.47
C THR A 104 3.80 4.93 20.30
N ASP A 105 4.00 5.14 21.60
CA ASP A 105 4.36 4.06 22.54
C ASP A 105 3.17 3.17 22.95
N GLY A 106 1.97 3.52 22.46
CA GLY A 106 0.73 2.75 22.66
C GLY A 106 0.07 2.96 24.01
N ASN A 107 0.69 3.74 24.91
CA ASN A 107 0.12 4.02 26.21
C ASN A 107 -0.78 5.25 26.12
N ASP A 108 -1.89 5.24 26.86
CA ASP A 108 -2.79 6.38 26.96
C ASP A 108 -2.68 7.02 28.33
N VAL A 109 -2.48 8.34 28.37
CA VAL A 109 -2.37 9.12 29.60
C VAL A 109 -3.16 10.42 29.43
N GLY A 110 -4.31 10.49 30.10
CA GLY A 110 -5.10 11.71 30.21
C GLY A 110 -6.12 11.93 29.10
N SER A 111 -6.48 10.91 28.31
CA SER A 111 -7.62 11.03 27.41
C SER A 111 -8.95 11.15 28.15
N LYS A 112 -9.83 11.98 27.60
CA LYS A 112 -11.23 12.10 28.03
C LYS A 112 -12.10 11.04 27.34
N CYS A 113 -11.79 10.74 26.08
CA CYS A 113 -12.44 9.70 25.30
C CYS A 113 -12.09 8.31 25.84
N LYS A 114 -13.09 7.42 25.85
CA LYS A 114 -12.91 6.04 26.26
C LYS A 114 -12.52 5.17 25.06
N PRO A 115 -11.63 4.17 25.24
CA PRO A 115 -11.13 3.33 24.14
C PRO A 115 -12.22 2.60 23.35
N VAL A 116 -13.25 2.07 24.04
CA VAL A 116 -14.34 1.33 23.41
C VAL A 116 -15.19 2.24 22.53
N GLU A 117 -15.51 3.44 23.03
CA GLU A 117 -16.27 4.44 22.28
C GLU A 117 -15.49 4.90 21.06
N THR A 118 -14.20 5.19 21.20
CA THR A 118 -13.30 5.52 20.10
C THR A 118 -13.24 4.40 19.05
N ALA A 119 -13.13 3.14 19.48
CA ALA A 119 -13.12 1.99 18.58
C ALA A 119 -14.43 1.86 17.78
N ILE A 120 -15.58 2.03 18.45
CA ILE A 120 -16.90 2.01 17.80
C ILE A 120 -17.01 3.12 16.77
N ARG A 121 -16.54 4.33 17.09
CA ARG A 121 -16.55 5.47 16.14
C ARG A 121 -15.71 5.18 14.90
N LEU A 122 -14.51 4.63 15.07
CA LEU A 122 -13.64 4.24 13.97
C LEU A 122 -14.29 3.19 13.06
N LEU A 123 -14.93 2.18 13.64
CA LEU A 123 -15.63 1.12 12.90
C LEU A 123 -16.82 1.67 12.12
N LYS A 124 -17.66 2.51 12.74
CA LYS A 124 -18.82 3.14 12.10
C LYS A 124 -18.42 4.04 10.93
N ALA A 125 -17.32 4.79 11.08
CA ALA A 125 -16.77 5.62 10.02
C ALA A 125 -15.97 4.83 8.96
N ASN A 126 -15.87 3.50 9.09
CA ASN A 126 -15.11 2.61 8.21
C ASN A 126 -13.62 2.98 8.10
N ILE A 127 -13.05 3.57 9.15
CA ILE A 127 -11.65 4.01 9.21
C ILE A 127 -10.76 2.84 9.62
N VAL A 128 -9.66 2.62 8.89
CA VAL A 128 -8.63 1.64 9.25
C VAL A 128 -7.59 2.30 10.15
N VAL A 129 -7.24 1.68 11.28
CA VAL A 129 -6.14 2.15 12.13
C VAL A 129 -4.96 1.21 12.00
N ASP A 130 -3.84 1.71 11.49
CA ASP A 130 -2.56 1.03 11.62
C ASP A 130 -1.76 1.70 12.74
N SER A 131 -1.04 0.91 13.53
CA SER A 131 -0.19 1.41 14.59
C SER A 131 1.22 0.84 14.53
N VAL A 132 2.20 1.68 14.87
CA VAL A 132 3.59 1.29 15.05
C VAL A 132 3.98 1.68 16.45
N ILE A 133 4.22 0.67 17.28
CA ILE A 133 4.58 0.83 18.69
C ILE A 133 6.07 1.18 18.77
N VAL A 134 6.35 2.41 19.17
CA VAL A 134 7.70 2.96 19.31
C VAL A 134 8.07 2.97 20.80
N GLY A 135 8.74 1.91 21.25
CA GLY A 135 9.19 1.73 22.63
C GLY A 135 8.37 0.68 23.40
N GLU A 136 8.37 0.78 24.73
CA GLU A 136 7.68 -0.18 25.58
C GLU A 136 6.21 0.17 25.78
N VAL A 137 5.37 -0.85 25.60
CA VAL A 137 3.91 -0.74 25.70
C VAL A 137 3.43 -1.60 26.85
N VAL A 138 2.65 -0.98 27.75
CA VAL A 138 1.96 -1.68 28.84
C VAL A 138 0.49 -1.90 28.46
N ASN A 139 -0.12 -0.93 27.77
CA ASN A 139 -1.51 -0.99 27.35
C ASN A 139 -1.65 -1.55 25.93
N THR A 140 -2.22 -2.76 25.80
CA THR A 140 -2.41 -3.40 24.50
C THR A 140 -3.68 -2.96 23.76
N VAL A 141 -4.48 -2.05 24.31
CA VAL A 141 -5.77 -1.66 23.71
C VAL A 141 -5.61 -1.03 22.31
N LEU A 142 -4.54 -0.27 22.04
CA LEU A 142 -4.28 0.24 20.69
C LEU A 142 -4.05 -0.89 19.68
N HIS A 143 -3.38 -1.96 20.11
CA HIS A 143 -3.18 -3.17 19.31
C HIS A 143 -4.54 -3.82 18.99
N SER A 144 -5.45 -3.89 19.97
CA SER A 144 -6.82 -4.37 19.76
C SER A 144 -7.59 -3.52 18.75
N ILE A 145 -7.53 -2.18 18.88
CA ILE A 145 -8.25 -1.25 17.99
C ILE A 145 -7.74 -1.37 16.55
N SER A 146 -6.43 -1.50 16.37
CA SER A 146 -5.82 -1.66 15.06
C SER A 146 -6.33 -2.93 14.37
N ASN A 147 -6.34 -4.07 15.08
CA ASN A 147 -6.91 -5.31 14.54
C ASN A 147 -8.42 -5.23 14.32
N ALA A 148 -9.16 -4.64 15.26
CA ALA A 148 -10.62 -4.52 15.17
C ALA A 148 -11.05 -3.77 13.91
N THR A 149 -10.31 -2.72 13.55
CA THR A 149 -10.58 -1.87 12.38
C THR A 149 -10.05 -2.44 11.05
N GLY A 150 -9.48 -3.65 11.06
CA GLY A 150 -8.91 -4.31 9.89
C GLY A 150 -7.47 -3.88 9.55
N GLY A 151 -6.85 -3.12 10.45
CA GLY A 151 -5.48 -2.62 10.35
C GLY A 151 -4.42 -3.60 10.88
N CYS A 152 -3.20 -3.10 11.02
CA CYS A 152 -2.01 -3.80 11.50
C CYS A 152 -1.42 -3.06 12.70
N CYS A 153 -0.80 -3.80 13.61
CA CYS A 153 -0.07 -3.26 14.73
C CYS A 153 1.33 -3.84 14.74
N PHE A 154 2.33 -3.00 14.49
CA PHE A 154 3.73 -3.38 14.45
C PHE A 154 4.40 -3.03 15.78
N LYS A 155 5.33 -3.88 16.24
CA LYS A 155 6.19 -3.58 17.39
C LYS A 155 7.67 -3.83 17.01
N PRO A 156 8.26 -2.96 16.16
CA PRO A 156 9.66 -3.08 15.79
C PRO A 156 10.56 -2.90 17.03
N LYS A 157 11.66 -3.65 17.09
CA LYS A 157 12.63 -3.56 18.20
C LYS A 157 13.66 -2.47 17.99
N THR A 158 13.97 -2.18 16.73
CA THR A 158 14.99 -1.21 16.31
C THR A 158 14.41 -0.26 15.27
N LEU A 159 15.11 0.85 15.03
CA LEU A 159 14.80 1.76 13.93
C LEU A 159 14.96 1.10 12.57
N GLU A 160 15.95 0.22 12.40
CA GLU A 160 16.14 -0.49 11.14
C GLU A 160 14.93 -1.38 10.82
N ASP A 161 14.43 -2.14 11.80
CA ASP A 161 13.22 -2.95 11.64
C ASP A 161 11.99 -2.10 11.31
N ALA A 162 11.87 -0.95 11.98
CA ALA A 162 10.79 -0.01 11.73
C ALA A 162 10.87 0.55 10.30
N LEU A 163 12.06 0.95 9.83
CA LEU A 163 12.26 1.45 8.48
C LEU A 163 11.93 0.37 7.42
N LYS A 164 12.35 -0.88 7.64
CA LYS A 164 11.99 -2.02 6.77
C LYS A 164 10.47 -2.17 6.59
N ILE A 165 9.69 -1.96 7.65
CA ILE A 165 8.22 -1.99 7.58
C ILE A 165 7.71 -0.86 6.65
N PHE A 166 8.28 0.34 6.71
CA PHE A 166 7.91 1.47 5.85
C PHE A 166 8.43 1.37 4.41
N GLU A 167 9.25 0.39 4.07
CA GLU A 167 9.59 0.08 2.67
C GLU A 167 8.50 -0.73 1.96
N MET A 168 7.60 -1.37 2.71
CA MET A 168 6.55 -2.23 2.18
C MET A 168 5.41 -1.40 1.59
N GLU A 169 5.07 -1.67 0.33
CA GLU A 169 3.95 -0.99 -0.36
C GLU A 169 2.61 -1.15 0.38
N THR A 170 2.36 -2.31 1.01
CA THR A 170 1.14 -2.57 1.79
C THR A 170 1.06 -1.81 3.11
N VAL A 171 2.20 -1.32 3.62
CA VAL A 171 2.24 -0.39 4.75
C VAL A 171 2.02 1.03 4.27
N LEU A 172 2.53 1.40 3.10
CA LEU A 172 2.37 2.75 2.55
C LEU A 172 0.92 2.99 2.07
N SER A 173 0.33 2.05 1.35
CA SER A 173 -1.00 2.18 0.74
C SER A 173 -1.92 0.99 1.05
N LEU A 174 -3.21 1.28 1.31
CA LEU A 174 -4.24 0.27 1.52
C LEU A 174 -4.77 -0.36 0.21
N GLU A 175 -4.45 0.21 -0.95
CA GLU A 175 -4.99 -0.22 -2.24
C GLU A 175 -4.57 -1.65 -2.58
N GLY A 176 -3.26 -1.93 -2.54
CA GLY A 176 -2.66 -3.24 -2.79
C GLY A 176 -2.69 -4.21 -1.59
N ARG A 177 -3.23 -3.79 -0.44
CA ARG A 177 -3.23 -4.59 0.79
C ARG A 177 -4.51 -5.39 0.95
N LYS A 178 -4.38 -6.66 1.36
CA LYS A 178 -5.49 -7.49 1.82
C LYS A 178 -5.83 -7.09 3.25
N LEU A 179 -6.96 -6.42 3.41
CA LEU A 179 -7.41 -5.95 4.73
C LEU A 179 -7.79 -7.15 5.60
N LYS A 180 -7.49 -7.06 6.90
CA LYS A 180 -7.97 -8.02 7.88
C LYS A 180 -9.49 -7.88 8.05
N HIS A 181 -10.10 -8.91 8.62
CA HIS A 181 -11.52 -8.87 8.97
C HIS A 181 -11.79 -7.70 9.93
N LYS A 182 -12.71 -6.80 9.55
CA LYS A 182 -13.21 -5.75 10.43
C LYS A 182 -14.28 -6.29 11.37
N TYR A 183 -14.17 -6.00 12.66
CA TYR A 183 -15.16 -6.39 13.64
C TYR A 183 -16.42 -5.52 13.51
N SER A 184 -17.57 -6.06 13.92
CA SER A 184 -18.82 -5.29 13.99
C SER A 184 -18.78 -4.35 15.21
N ALA A 185 -19.27 -3.13 15.04
CA ALA A 185 -19.28 -2.12 16.10
C ALA A 185 -20.17 -2.56 17.29
N GLU A 186 -21.22 -3.33 17.02
CA GLU A 186 -22.18 -3.84 17.99
C GLU A 186 -21.58 -4.91 18.92
N ALA A 187 -20.48 -5.55 18.49
CA ALA A 187 -19.78 -6.57 19.25
C ALA A 187 -18.90 -5.99 20.37
N LEU A 188 -18.57 -4.69 20.32
CA LEU A 188 -17.69 -4.04 21.30
C LEU A 188 -18.53 -3.31 22.35
N LYS A 189 -18.51 -3.79 23.60
CA LYS A 189 -19.23 -3.16 24.72
C LYS A 189 -18.31 -2.75 25.85
N THR A 190 -17.25 -3.52 26.08
CA THR A 190 -16.33 -3.37 27.19
C THR A 190 -14.87 -3.36 26.71
N VAL A 191 -13.97 -2.87 27.57
CA VAL A 191 -12.52 -2.93 27.29
C VAL A 191 -12.04 -4.37 27.21
N GLU A 192 -12.71 -5.29 27.89
CA GLU A 192 -12.35 -6.71 27.87
C GLU A 192 -12.65 -7.34 26.51
N ASP A 193 -13.70 -6.90 25.81
CA ASP A 193 -13.98 -7.33 24.44
C ASP A 193 -12.81 -6.98 23.51
N LEU A 194 -12.27 -5.75 23.65
CA LEU A 194 -11.07 -5.34 22.92
C LEU A 194 -9.86 -6.21 23.28
N ARG A 195 -9.64 -6.50 24.56
CA ARG A 195 -8.52 -7.37 24.98
C ARG A 195 -8.68 -8.81 24.48
N ASN A 196 -9.91 -9.31 24.40
CA ASN A 196 -10.20 -10.66 23.90
C ASN A 196 -9.84 -10.83 22.43
N ILE A 197 -9.90 -9.77 21.61
CA ILE A 197 -9.42 -9.79 20.22
C ILE A 197 -7.95 -10.22 20.15
N LEU A 198 -7.14 -9.84 21.14
CA LEU A 198 -5.70 -10.09 21.14
C LEU A 198 -5.30 -11.48 21.59
N LYS A 199 -6.17 -12.25 22.26
CA LYS A 199 -5.83 -13.61 22.71
C LYS A 199 -5.33 -14.49 21.57
N ASN A 200 -5.69 -14.15 20.33
CA ASN A 200 -5.32 -14.87 19.12
C ASN A 200 -4.49 -14.04 18.13
N CYS A 201 -4.01 -12.84 18.49
CA CYS A 201 -3.31 -11.94 17.56
C CYS A 201 -1.94 -11.52 18.10
N ALA A 202 -0.87 -11.98 17.45
CA ALA A 202 0.47 -11.44 17.63
C ALA A 202 0.61 -10.08 16.92
N TYR A 203 1.67 -9.34 17.24
CA TYR A 203 2.05 -8.15 16.47
C TYR A 203 2.38 -8.54 15.03
N ASP A 204 2.03 -7.65 14.10
CA ASP A 204 2.27 -7.86 12.68
C ASP A 204 3.75 -7.68 12.33
N GLU A 205 4.26 -8.56 11.48
CA GLU A 205 5.58 -8.40 10.86
C GLU A 205 5.46 -7.73 9.49
N LYS A 206 4.42 -8.10 8.73
CA LYS A 206 4.10 -7.51 7.42
C LYS A 206 2.61 -7.67 7.11
N PRO A 207 1.97 -6.72 6.41
CA PRO A 207 0.64 -6.93 5.86
C PRO A 207 0.64 -7.85 4.64
N GLU A 208 -0.45 -8.58 4.43
CA GLU A 208 -0.65 -9.42 3.25
C GLU A 208 -0.98 -8.58 2.00
N ASP A 209 -0.39 -8.95 0.87
CA ASP A 209 -0.70 -8.40 -0.45
C ASP A 209 -2.03 -8.94 -0.99
N LYS A 210 -2.76 -8.10 -1.74
CA LYS A 210 -3.82 -8.56 -2.65
C LYS A 210 -3.16 -9.11 -3.90
N ILE A 211 -3.17 -10.43 -4.05
CA ILE A 211 -2.85 -11.07 -5.32
C ILE A 211 -4.04 -10.81 -6.27
N PRO A 212 -3.83 -10.25 -7.48
CA PRO A 212 -4.90 -10.09 -8.45
C PRO A 212 -5.51 -11.46 -8.77
N VAL A 213 -6.85 -11.56 -8.73
CA VAL A 213 -7.57 -12.81 -9.00
C VAL A 213 -7.28 -13.28 -10.44
N GLU A 214 -7.01 -12.33 -11.33
CA GLU A 214 -6.64 -12.51 -12.73
C GLU A 214 -5.38 -13.38 -12.91
N VAL A 215 -4.49 -13.47 -11.90
CA VAL A 215 -3.33 -14.37 -11.90
C VAL A 215 -3.74 -15.86 -11.89
N SER A 216 -4.97 -16.17 -11.49
CA SER A 216 -5.50 -17.55 -11.51
C SER A 216 -6.41 -17.84 -12.71
N GLU A 217 -6.67 -16.84 -13.56
CA GLU A 217 -7.52 -16.99 -14.73
C GLU A 217 -6.87 -17.85 -15.82
N LYS A 218 -7.70 -18.42 -16.69
CA LYS A 218 -7.23 -19.15 -17.87
C LYS A 218 -6.60 -18.17 -18.86
N VAL A 219 -5.44 -18.56 -19.37
CA VAL A 219 -4.69 -17.80 -20.36
C VAL A 219 -4.55 -18.57 -21.66
N LEU A 220 -4.32 -17.85 -22.76
CA LEU A 220 -4.14 -18.43 -24.09
C LEU A 220 -2.77 -18.07 -24.66
N PRO A 221 -2.12 -18.96 -25.43
CA PRO A 221 -1.00 -18.58 -26.28
C PRO A 221 -1.39 -17.46 -27.24
N VAL A 222 -0.47 -16.51 -27.49
CA VAL A 222 -0.72 -15.32 -28.34
C VAL A 222 -1.33 -15.68 -29.70
N HIS A 223 -0.81 -16.70 -30.38
CA HIS A 223 -1.30 -17.11 -31.72
C HIS A 223 -2.78 -17.57 -31.70
N ILE A 224 -3.20 -18.26 -30.64
CA ILE A 224 -4.59 -18.71 -30.46
C ILE A 224 -5.48 -17.50 -30.21
N PHE A 225 -5.05 -16.61 -29.31
CA PHE A 225 -5.80 -15.40 -28.96
C PHE A 225 -6.04 -14.51 -30.19
N VAL A 226 -4.97 -14.16 -30.92
CA VAL A 226 -5.04 -13.31 -32.12
C VAL A 226 -5.96 -13.93 -33.19
N THR A 227 -5.97 -15.25 -33.33
CA THR A 227 -6.85 -15.95 -34.27
C THR A 227 -8.32 -15.91 -33.85
N LYS A 228 -8.62 -16.05 -32.54
CA LYS A 228 -9.98 -15.88 -32.00
C LYS A 228 -10.48 -14.45 -32.21
N SER A 229 -9.69 -13.44 -31.87
CA SER A 229 -10.10 -12.02 -31.98
C SER A 229 -10.38 -11.59 -33.43
N LYS A 230 -9.66 -12.12 -34.43
CA LYS A 230 -9.96 -11.86 -35.85
C LYS A 230 -11.34 -12.36 -36.29
N LYS A 231 -11.87 -13.42 -35.66
CA LYS A 231 -13.22 -13.94 -35.95
C LYS A 231 -14.31 -13.06 -35.33
N GLU A 232 -14.03 -12.44 -34.18
CA GLU A 232 -14.98 -11.64 -33.41
C GLU A 232 -15.05 -10.16 -33.86
N GLN A 233 -13.93 -9.57 -34.32
CA GLN A 233 -13.85 -8.17 -34.77
C GLN A 233 -14.69 -7.83 -36.01
N LYS A 234 -15.32 -8.81 -36.69
CA LYS A 234 -16.20 -8.55 -37.84
C LYS A 234 -17.57 -7.91 -37.48
N LYS A 235 -17.83 -7.54 -36.22
CA LYS A 235 -19.18 -7.18 -35.74
C LYS A 235 -19.41 -5.83 -35.04
N CYS A 236 -18.39 -5.00 -34.73
CA CYS A 236 -18.64 -3.74 -34.00
C CYS A 236 -17.87 -2.54 -34.57
N ASN A 237 -18.61 -1.53 -35.03
CA ASN A 237 -18.12 -0.19 -35.36
C ASN A 237 -18.74 0.82 -34.37
N SER A 238 -17.98 1.21 -33.34
CA SER A 238 -18.27 2.41 -32.55
C SER A 238 -16.96 3.02 -32.04
N MET A 239 -16.95 4.33 -31.79
CA MET A 239 -15.80 5.07 -31.26
C MET A 239 -15.97 5.25 -29.76
N ASP A 240 -15.50 4.27 -28.99
CA ASP A 240 -15.39 4.35 -27.52
C ASP A 240 -13.90 4.35 -27.13
N LYS A 241 -13.53 5.03 -26.04
CA LYS A 241 -12.15 5.04 -25.52
C LYS A 241 -11.65 3.63 -25.20
N GLY A 242 -12.52 2.75 -24.70
CA GLY A 242 -12.19 1.34 -24.48
C GLY A 242 -11.74 0.61 -25.75
N ILE A 243 -12.30 0.97 -26.91
CA ILE A 243 -11.96 0.37 -28.21
C ILE A 243 -10.55 0.79 -28.65
N GLN A 244 -10.12 2.01 -28.33
CA GLN A 244 -8.76 2.48 -28.66
C GLN A 244 -7.69 1.72 -27.87
N ILE A 245 -7.91 1.52 -26.56
CA ILE A 245 -6.99 0.77 -25.70
C ILE A 245 -6.90 -0.69 -26.18
N GLN A 246 -8.04 -1.36 -26.41
CA GLN A 246 -8.06 -2.73 -26.92
C GLN A 246 -7.36 -2.85 -28.28
N THR A 247 -7.56 -1.88 -29.16
CA THR A 247 -6.90 -1.84 -30.47
C THR A 247 -5.38 -1.76 -30.32
N ARG A 248 -4.89 -0.91 -29.41
CA ARG A 248 -3.46 -0.82 -29.09
C ARG A 248 -2.94 -2.15 -28.54
N ILE A 249 -3.62 -2.74 -27.55
CA ILE A 249 -3.22 -4.03 -26.94
C ILE A 249 -3.19 -5.16 -27.98
N LEU A 250 -4.16 -5.21 -28.90
CA LEU A 250 -4.17 -6.18 -29.99
C LEU A 250 -3.02 -5.96 -30.99
N GLN A 251 -2.58 -4.72 -31.19
CA GLN A 251 -1.41 -4.42 -32.00
C GLN A 251 -0.13 -4.94 -31.34
N GLU A 252 0.04 -4.73 -30.02
CA GLU A 252 1.17 -5.28 -29.25
C GLU A 252 1.22 -6.81 -29.35
N LEU A 253 0.07 -7.49 -29.18
CA LEU A 253 0.00 -8.96 -29.31
C LEU A 253 0.36 -9.44 -30.72
N ARG A 254 -0.03 -8.71 -31.77
CA ARG A 254 0.34 -9.05 -33.15
C ARG A 254 1.84 -8.88 -33.37
N GLU A 255 2.44 -7.84 -32.83
CA GLU A 255 3.88 -7.62 -32.93
C GLU A 255 4.65 -8.75 -32.22
N LEU A 256 4.28 -9.09 -30.98
CA LEU A 256 4.88 -10.19 -30.23
C LEU A 256 4.65 -11.57 -30.88
N HIS A 257 3.56 -11.75 -31.62
CA HIS A 257 3.33 -12.96 -32.42
C HIS A 257 4.24 -13.03 -33.65
N CYS A 258 4.39 -11.92 -34.37
CA CYS A 258 5.21 -11.87 -35.58
C CYS A 258 6.71 -11.94 -35.26
N LEU A 259 7.12 -11.39 -34.12
CA LEU A 259 8.51 -11.35 -33.68
C LEU A 259 8.61 -11.72 -32.20
N PRO A 260 8.50 -13.03 -31.86
CA PRO A 260 8.58 -13.51 -30.48
C PRO A 260 9.92 -13.17 -29.84
N HIS A 261 9.89 -12.77 -28.56
CA HIS A 261 11.10 -12.52 -27.79
C HIS A 261 11.75 -13.86 -27.39
N PRO A 262 13.09 -14.01 -27.47
CA PRO A 262 13.77 -15.27 -27.13
C PRO A 262 13.56 -15.71 -25.68
N CYS A 263 13.54 -14.76 -24.74
CA CYS A 263 13.46 -15.03 -23.31
C CYS A 263 12.06 -14.83 -22.69
N PHE A 264 11.09 -14.25 -23.41
CA PHE A 264 9.77 -13.95 -22.84
C PHE A 264 8.66 -14.64 -23.62
N LYS A 265 7.74 -15.28 -22.88
CA LYS A 265 6.51 -15.86 -23.42
C LYS A 265 5.31 -15.16 -22.80
N VAL A 266 4.43 -14.63 -23.65
CA VAL A 266 3.25 -13.87 -23.22
C VAL A 266 1.98 -14.71 -23.40
N TYR A 267 1.09 -14.64 -22.40
CA TYR A 267 -0.15 -15.36 -22.32
C TYR A 267 -1.28 -14.41 -21.90
N PRO A 268 -1.99 -13.76 -22.86
CA PRO A 268 -3.16 -12.95 -22.53
C PRO A 268 -4.27 -13.79 -21.86
N SER A 269 -4.98 -13.21 -20.88
CA SER A 269 -6.16 -13.84 -20.28
C SER A 269 -7.25 -14.06 -21.34
N GLU A 270 -7.93 -15.21 -21.23
CA GLU A 270 -9.03 -15.58 -22.12
C GLU A 270 -10.26 -14.67 -21.93
N SER A 271 -10.53 -14.27 -20.68
CA SER A 271 -11.67 -13.42 -20.29
C SER A 271 -11.35 -11.94 -20.36
N ASN A 272 -10.09 -11.55 -20.15
CA ASN A 272 -9.70 -10.16 -19.97
C ASN A 272 -8.42 -9.81 -20.74
N ILE A 273 -8.56 -9.20 -21.92
CA ILE A 273 -7.40 -8.81 -22.75
C ILE A 273 -6.47 -7.78 -22.07
N TYR A 274 -6.96 -7.06 -21.05
CA TYR A 274 -6.18 -6.08 -20.30
C TYR A 274 -5.27 -6.71 -19.24
N PHE A 275 -5.24 -8.05 -19.13
CA PHE A 275 -4.38 -8.76 -18.19
C PHE A 275 -3.61 -9.88 -18.90
N TRP A 276 -2.29 -9.86 -18.79
CA TRP A 276 -1.41 -10.87 -19.38
C TRP A 276 -0.57 -11.54 -18.29
N GLN A 277 -0.38 -12.84 -18.44
CA GLN A 277 0.66 -13.58 -17.75
C GLN A 277 1.88 -13.69 -18.64
N ILE A 278 3.07 -13.60 -18.05
CA ILE A 278 4.34 -13.58 -18.77
C ILE A 278 5.31 -14.53 -18.07
N LEU A 279 5.94 -15.41 -18.84
CA LEU A 279 7.04 -16.23 -18.38
C LEU A 279 8.34 -15.68 -18.94
N MET A 280 9.29 -15.40 -18.04
CA MET A 280 10.63 -14.94 -18.34
C MET A 280 11.62 -16.06 -18.07
N MET A 281 12.43 -16.39 -19.07
CA MET A 281 13.63 -17.19 -18.90
C MET A 281 14.75 -16.29 -18.39
N GLY A 282 15.45 -16.73 -17.34
CA GLY A 282 16.62 -16.03 -16.83
C GLY A 282 17.71 -15.91 -17.91
N PRO A 283 18.31 -14.72 -18.08
CA PRO A 283 19.38 -14.51 -19.07
C PRO A 283 20.58 -15.43 -18.82
N THR A 284 21.23 -15.87 -19.89
CA THR A 284 22.53 -16.56 -19.81
C THR A 284 23.58 -15.63 -19.22
N ASP A 285 24.59 -16.20 -18.56
CA ASP A 285 25.67 -15.45 -17.91
C ASP A 285 25.17 -14.49 -16.81
N SER A 286 24.03 -14.82 -16.20
CA SER A 286 23.46 -14.07 -15.06
C SER A 286 23.20 -15.00 -13.88
N PRO A 287 23.10 -14.48 -12.64
CA PRO A 287 22.69 -15.27 -11.48
C PRO A 287 21.31 -15.91 -11.61
N TYR A 288 20.52 -15.52 -12.62
CA TYR A 288 19.18 -16.01 -12.86
C TYR A 288 19.13 -17.10 -13.94
N GLU A 289 20.27 -17.45 -14.54
CA GLU A 289 20.36 -18.44 -15.61
C GLU A 289 19.67 -19.76 -15.23
N ASN A 290 19.00 -20.38 -16.19
CA ASN A 290 18.13 -21.57 -16.01
C ASN A 290 16.90 -21.36 -15.10
N GLY A 291 16.71 -20.16 -14.54
CA GLY A 291 15.50 -19.78 -13.82
C GLY A 291 14.33 -19.48 -14.76
N VAL A 292 13.11 -19.75 -14.27
CA VAL A 292 11.86 -19.33 -14.92
C VAL A 292 11.07 -18.47 -13.95
N PHE A 293 10.80 -17.24 -14.34
CA PHE A 293 10.12 -16.26 -13.50
C PHE A 293 8.76 -15.93 -14.10
N HIS A 294 7.73 -15.94 -13.25
CA HIS A 294 6.38 -15.56 -13.62
C HIS A 294 6.17 -14.08 -13.29
N LEU A 295 5.64 -13.35 -14.28
CA LEU A 295 5.22 -11.95 -14.16
C LEU A 295 3.77 -11.82 -14.62
N TYR A 296 3.12 -10.76 -14.17
CA TYR A 296 1.87 -10.31 -14.77
C TYR A 296 1.97 -8.87 -15.25
N CYS A 297 1.21 -8.57 -16.30
CA CYS A 297 1.06 -7.25 -16.88
C CYS A 297 -0.42 -6.86 -16.87
N LYS A 298 -0.74 -5.68 -16.33
CA LYS A 298 -2.09 -5.13 -16.31
C LYS A 298 -2.12 -3.79 -17.03
N PHE A 299 -3.03 -3.66 -18.00
CA PHE A 299 -3.27 -2.42 -18.73
C PHE A 299 -4.41 -1.65 -18.05
N GLU A 300 -4.09 -0.48 -17.49
CA GLU A 300 -5.08 0.36 -16.81
C GLU A 300 -5.80 1.31 -17.78
N GLN A 301 -6.82 2.02 -17.30
CA GLN A 301 -7.64 2.92 -18.13
C GLN A 301 -6.84 4.07 -18.76
N GLU A 302 -5.68 4.41 -18.19
CA GLU A 302 -4.79 5.46 -18.69
C GLU A 302 -3.76 4.93 -19.71
N TYR A 303 -3.73 3.63 -20.01
CA TYR A 303 -2.87 3.09 -21.06
C TYR A 303 -3.35 3.53 -22.45
N PRO A 304 -2.46 3.91 -23.40
CA PRO A 304 -1.00 3.89 -23.32
C PRO A 304 -0.38 5.21 -22.85
N VAL A 305 -1.15 6.19 -22.36
CA VAL A 305 -0.57 7.45 -21.85
C VAL A 305 0.30 7.19 -20.63
N LYS A 306 -0.14 6.30 -19.74
CA LYS A 306 0.67 5.72 -18.66
C LYS A 306 1.16 4.31 -19.00
N PRO A 307 2.31 3.88 -18.45
CA PRO A 307 2.83 2.52 -18.65
C PRO A 307 1.87 1.47 -18.10
N PRO A 308 1.92 0.23 -18.62
CA PRO A 308 1.23 -0.88 -18.00
C PRO A 308 1.88 -1.24 -16.65
N VAL A 309 1.09 -1.81 -15.75
CA VAL A 309 1.60 -2.30 -14.46
C VAL A 309 2.21 -3.68 -14.68
N LEU A 310 3.54 -3.77 -14.62
CA LEU A 310 4.30 -5.02 -14.72
C LEU A 310 4.87 -5.41 -13.36
N ARG A 311 4.61 -6.63 -12.91
CA ARG A 311 5.08 -7.13 -11.60
C ARG A 311 5.51 -8.60 -11.66
N PHE A 312 6.54 -8.94 -10.90
CA PHE A 312 6.96 -10.32 -10.67
C PHE A 312 6.02 -11.00 -9.68
N SER A 313 5.44 -12.13 -10.07
CA SER A 313 4.74 -13.04 -9.17
C SER A 313 5.70 -14.01 -8.49
N THR A 314 6.76 -14.42 -9.19
CA THR A 314 7.85 -15.22 -8.60
C THR A 314 8.77 -14.29 -7.79
N PRO A 315 8.98 -14.52 -6.49
CA PRO A 315 9.94 -13.75 -5.71
C PRO A 315 11.34 -13.80 -6.34
N ILE A 316 11.96 -12.64 -6.51
CA ILE A 316 13.28 -12.48 -7.14
C ILE A 316 14.06 -11.41 -6.41
N TYR A 317 15.36 -11.65 -6.20
CA TYR A 317 16.26 -10.68 -5.62
C TYR A 317 16.97 -9.90 -6.72
N HIS A 318 16.64 -8.62 -6.91
CA HIS A 318 17.23 -7.75 -7.92
C HIS A 318 17.14 -6.28 -7.47
N CYS A 319 18.14 -5.45 -7.79
CA CYS A 319 18.20 -4.05 -7.31
C CYS A 319 17.00 -3.19 -7.73
N ASN A 320 16.40 -3.49 -8.89
CA ASN A 320 15.24 -2.79 -9.41
C ASN A 320 13.90 -3.51 -9.12
N ILE A 321 13.88 -4.52 -8.25
CA ILE A 321 12.66 -5.27 -7.90
C ILE A 321 12.50 -5.28 -6.39
N ASN A 322 11.38 -4.77 -5.89
CA ASN A 322 11.11 -4.78 -4.45
C ASN A 322 10.58 -6.15 -3.98
N SER A 323 10.41 -6.32 -2.67
CA SER A 323 9.97 -7.58 -2.04
C SER A 323 8.60 -8.09 -2.49
N VAL A 324 7.78 -7.24 -3.11
CA VAL A 324 6.45 -7.55 -3.66
C VAL A 324 6.43 -7.61 -5.19
N GLY A 325 7.61 -7.67 -5.81
CA GLY A 325 7.76 -7.88 -7.25
C GLY A 325 7.53 -6.64 -8.12
N ARG A 326 7.40 -5.45 -7.53
CA ARG A 326 7.28 -4.20 -8.30
C ARG A 326 8.61 -3.85 -8.94
N ILE A 327 8.57 -3.58 -10.25
CA ILE A 327 9.73 -3.20 -11.05
C ILE A 327 9.89 -1.68 -10.98
N CYS A 328 11.07 -1.22 -10.56
CA CYS A 328 11.45 0.18 -10.47
C CYS A 328 12.48 0.48 -11.56
N HIS A 329 12.04 0.55 -12.81
CA HIS A 329 12.90 0.84 -13.96
C HIS A 329 12.37 2.05 -14.74
N ASN A 330 13.29 2.90 -15.24
CA ASN A 330 12.93 4.17 -15.90
C ASN A 330 12.01 4.00 -17.12
N ILE A 331 12.05 2.84 -17.79
CA ILE A 331 11.19 2.53 -18.94
C ILE A 331 9.69 2.46 -18.58
N LEU A 332 9.39 2.23 -17.30
CA LEU A 332 8.03 2.22 -16.75
C LEU A 332 7.72 3.51 -15.97
N ASP A 333 8.51 4.55 -16.18
CA ASP A 333 8.39 5.84 -15.49
C ASP A 333 8.81 6.98 -16.43
N ARG A 334 9.84 7.76 -16.09
CA ARG A 334 10.30 8.95 -16.83
C ARG A 334 10.70 8.73 -18.30
N ASN A 335 11.12 7.52 -18.69
CA ASN A 335 11.46 7.19 -20.08
C ASN A 335 10.29 6.55 -20.85
N TYR A 336 9.15 6.35 -20.20
CA TYR A 336 7.97 5.82 -20.85
C TYR A 336 7.31 6.87 -21.75
N SER A 337 6.80 6.42 -22.90
CA SER A 337 5.89 7.21 -23.73
C SER A 337 4.80 6.31 -24.31
N ALA A 338 3.70 6.90 -24.79
CA ALA A 338 2.65 6.14 -25.48
C ALA A 338 3.11 5.43 -26.76
N ARG A 339 4.35 5.68 -27.23
CA ARG A 339 4.97 4.96 -28.35
C ARG A 339 5.74 3.73 -27.92
N THR A 340 6.20 3.69 -26.67
CA THR A 340 6.96 2.57 -26.11
C THR A 340 6.17 1.28 -26.26
N SER A 341 6.75 0.26 -26.91
CA SER A 341 6.06 -1.01 -27.16
C SER A 341 6.29 -2.01 -26.02
N MET A 342 5.42 -3.01 -25.92
CA MET A 342 5.62 -4.11 -24.99
C MET A 342 6.89 -4.91 -25.30
N LYS A 343 7.33 -4.91 -26.56
CA LYS A 343 8.60 -5.54 -26.96
C LYS A 343 9.83 -4.74 -26.50
N GLU A 344 9.73 -3.44 -26.32
CA GLU A 344 10.81 -2.63 -25.72
C GLU A 344 10.81 -2.76 -24.19
N ILE A 345 9.64 -2.97 -23.58
CA ILE A 345 9.48 -3.15 -22.13
C ILE A 345 9.98 -4.51 -21.66
N LEU A 346 9.68 -5.58 -22.42
CA LEU A 346 10.13 -6.95 -22.19
C LEU A 346 11.56 -7.12 -22.73
#